data_AF-A0A538RA74-F1
#
_entry.id   AF-A0A538RA74-F1
#
_cell.length_a   1.000
_cell.length_b   1.000
_cell.length_c   1.000
_cell.angle_alpha   90.00
_cell.angle_beta   90.00
_cell.angle_gamma   90.00
#
_symmetry.space_group_name_H-M   'P 1'
#
loop_
_entity.id
_entity.type
_entity.pdbx_description
1 polymer ?
#
loop_
_entity_poly.entity_id
_entity_poly.type
_entity_poly.pdbx_seq_one_letter_code
_entity_poly.pdbx_strand_id
1 'polypeptide(L)'
;MPAGDPVSDPAVLRHVIDAITPASGAHAEAARRRVAGAGAPLLERLAAALGAAQHTDRPRSARRTLVVCAADHGVGDPGVALGGAHPTVIAAHAIAD
;
A
#
# COMPACT_ATOMS: atom_id res chain seq x y z
N MET A 1 30.37 13.58 11.75
CA MET A 1 28.97 13.75 11.30
C MET A 1 28.42 12.36 11.03
N PRO A 2 27.44 11.85 11.79
CA PRO A 2 26.82 10.58 11.44
C PRO A 2 26.21 10.74 10.03
N ALA A 3 26.48 9.77 9.15
CA ALA A 3 25.84 9.72 7.84
C ALA A 3 24.32 9.72 8.05
N GLY A 4 23.61 10.64 7.41
CA GLY A 4 22.15 10.72 7.50
C GLY A 4 21.51 9.41 7.02
N ASP A 5 20.38 9.05 7.63
CA ASP A 5 19.61 7.86 7.27
C ASP A 5 19.31 7.87 5.75
N PRO A 6 19.75 6.86 4.97
CA PRO A 6 19.60 6.84 3.52
C PRO A 6 18.13 6.96 3.05
N VAL A 7 17.16 6.62 3.91
CA VAL A 7 15.72 6.75 3.60
C VAL A 7 15.23 8.21 3.69
N SER A 8 15.97 9.06 4.41
CA SER A 8 15.67 10.49 4.54
C SER A 8 16.34 11.34 3.45
N ASP A 9 17.08 10.73 2.51
CA ASP A 9 17.68 11.45 1.38
C ASP A 9 16.61 11.86 0.37
N PRO A 10 16.40 13.18 0.11
CA PRO A 10 15.45 13.66 -0.88
C PRO A 10 15.66 13.10 -2.30
N ALA A 11 16.89 12.69 -2.64
CA ALA A 11 17.20 12.07 -3.92
C ALA A 11 16.57 10.67 -4.06
N VAL A 12 16.57 9.88 -2.98
CA VAL A 12 15.94 8.55 -2.95
C VAL A 12 14.44 8.68 -3.09
N LEU A 13 13.80 9.59 -2.35
CA LEU A 13 12.36 9.84 -2.47
C LEU A 13 11.96 10.24 -3.89
N ARG A 14 12.74 11.13 -4.51
CA ARG A 14 12.49 11.58 -5.88
C ARG A 14 12.60 10.45 -6.88
N HIS A 15 13.64 9.63 -6.76
CA HIS A 15 13.83 8.46 -7.61
C HIS A 15 12.62 7.50 -7.54
N VAL A 16 12.10 7.24 -6.34
CA VAL A 16 10.91 6.38 -6.17
C VAL A 16 9.68 7.00 -6.84
N ILE A 17 9.44 8.30 -6.66
CA ILE A 17 8.31 9.01 -7.29
C ILE A 17 8.42 8.93 -8.82
N ASP A 18 9.61 9.20 -9.37
CA ASP A 18 9.86 9.19 -10.82
C ASP A 18 9.73 7.79 -11.43
N ALA A 19 9.89 6.73 -10.62
CA ALA A 19 9.70 5.35 -11.05
C ALA A 19 8.22 4.92 -11.12
N ILE A 20 7.27 5.71 -10.62
CA ILE A 20 5.84 5.39 -10.66
C ILE A 20 5.30 5.64 -12.06
N THR A 21 5.00 4.57 -12.80
CA THR A 21 4.39 4.65 -14.13
C THR A 21 2.86 4.60 -14.06
N PRO A 22 2.14 5.24 -15.01
CA PRO A 22 0.69 5.09 -15.11
C PRO A 22 0.27 3.64 -15.33
N ALA A 23 -0.87 3.25 -14.75
CA ALA A 23 -1.45 1.92 -14.93
C ALA A 23 -1.79 1.66 -16.41
N SER A 24 -1.55 0.43 -16.88
CA SER A 24 -1.69 0.10 -18.30
C SER A 24 -3.13 -0.23 -18.71
N GLY A 25 -3.76 0.65 -19.49
CA GLY A 25 -5.10 0.42 -20.04
C GLY A 25 -5.20 -0.80 -20.97
N ALA A 26 -4.15 -1.09 -21.75
CA ALA A 26 -4.10 -2.27 -22.62
C ALA A 26 -4.12 -3.59 -21.83
N HIS A 27 -3.33 -3.67 -20.75
CA HIS A 27 -3.35 -4.84 -19.86
C HIS A 27 -4.66 -4.94 -19.07
N ALA A 28 -5.27 -3.81 -18.69
CA ALA A 28 -6.59 -3.79 -18.05
C ALA A 28 -7.65 -4.48 -18.92
N GLU A 29 -7.74 -4.08 -20.19
CA GLU A 29 -8.70 -4.63 -21.12
C GLU A 29 -8.41 -6.10 -21.47
N ALA A 30 -7.12 -6.44 -21.64
CA ALA A 30 -6.72 -7.82 -21.87
C ALA A 30 -7.10 -8.74 -20.69
N ALA A 31 -6.83 -8.33 -19.45
CA ALA A 31 -7.20 -9.08 -18.24
C ALA A 31 -8.72 -9.21 -18.08
N ARG A 32 -9.48 -8.14 -18.33
CA ARG A 32 -10.95 -8.15 -18.31
C ARG A 32 -11.53 -9.20 -19.27
N ARG A 33 -11.06 -9.21 -20.54
CA ARG A 33 -11.54 -10.13 -21.57
C ARG A 33 -11.38 -11.61 -21.18
N ARG A 34 -10.34 -11.94 -20.40
CA ARG A 34 -10.10 -13.32 -19.94
C ARG A 34 -11.17 -13.83 -18.98
N VAL A 35 -11.83 -12.93 -18.24
CA VAL A 35 -12.85 -13.30 -17.24
C VAL A 35 -14.27 -12.90 -17.64
N ALA A 36 -14.45 -12.16 -18.74
CA ALA A 36 -15.76 -11.70 -19.21
C ALA A 36 -16.77 -12.84 -19.43
N GLY A 37 -16.30 -14.03 -19.84
CA GLY A 37 -17.16 -15.21 -19.99
C GLY A 37 -17.79 -15.72 -18.69
N ALA A 38 -17.30 -15.28 -17.52
CA ALA A 38 -17.88 -15.63 -16.22
C ALA A 38 -19.16 -14.84 -15.90
N GLY A 39 -19.48 -13.77 -16.64
CA GLY A 39 -20.70 -12.97 -16.42
C GLY A 39 -20.74 -12.28 -15.06
N ALA A 40 -19.57 -12.02 -14.44
CA ALA A 40 -19.44 -11.48 -13.10
C ALA A 40 -18.78 -10.08 -13.15
N PRO A 41 -19.56 -8.98 -13.12
CA PRO A 41 -19.03 -7.63 -13.31
C PRO A 41 -17.97 -7.23 -12.27
N LEU A 42 -18.08 -7.75 -11.04
CA LEU A 42 -17.08 -7.51 -10.00
C LEU A 42 -15.73 -8.15 -10.35
N LEU A 43 -15.74 -9.37 -10.91
CA LEU A 43 -14.52 -10.06 -11.34
C LEU A 43 -13.87 -9.35 -12.53
N GLU A 44 -14.67 -8.86 -13.48
CA GLU A 44 -14.18 -8.05 -14.60
C GLU A 44 -13.48 -6.78 -14.13
N ARG A 45 -14.10 -6.03 -13.20
CA ARG A 45 -13.49 -4.82 -12.63
C ARG A 45 -12.20 -5.13 -11.87
N LEU A 46 -12.20 -6.21 -11.07
CA LEU A 46 -11.02 -6.62 -10.32
C LEU A 46 -9.88 -7.07 -11.24
N ALA A 47 -10.17 -7.87 -12.27
CA ALA A 47 -9.19 -8.31 -13.25
C ALA A 47 -8.59 -7.14 -14.02
N ALA A 48 -9.43 -6.18 -14.44
CA ALA A 48 -8.97 -4.96 -15.11
C ALA A 48 -8.03 -4.14 -14.21
N ALA A 49 -8.42 -3.89 -12.96
CA ALA A 49 -7.61 -3.12 -12.01
C ALA A 49 -6.26 -3.78 -11.72
N LEU A 50 -6.26 -5.10 -11.47
CA LEU A 50 -5.03 -5.84 -11.21
C LEU A 50 -4.14 -5.94 -12.46
N GLY A 51 -4.70 -6.18 -13.63
CA GLY A 51 -3.95 -6.26 -14.88
C GLY A 51 -3.30 -4.91 -15.24
N ALA A 52 -4.01 -3.81 -15.01
CA ALA A 52 -3.47 -2.46 -15.20
C ALA A 52 -2.29 -2.17 -14.26
N ALA A 53 -2.44 -2.48 -12.96
CA ALA A 53 -1.44 -2.21 -11.94
C ALA A 53 -0.21 -3.12 -12.04
N GLN A 54 -0.39 -4.39 -12.43
CA GLN A 54 0.70 -5.35 -12.58
C GLN A 54 1.31 -5.37 -13.99
N HIS A 55 0.80 -4.53 -14.91
CA HIS A 55 1.21 -4.50 -16.32
C HIS A 55 1.23 -5.91 -16.96
N THR A 56 0.16 -6.68 -16.76
CA THR A 56 0.03 -8.04 -17.29
C THR A 56 -1.43 -8.41 -17.56
N ASP A 57 -1.68 -9.26 -18.57
CA ASP A 57 -3.01 -9.81 -18.84
C ASP A 57 -3.37 -10.99 -17.90
N ARG A 58 -2.38 -11.54 -17.18
CA ARG A 58 -2.55 -12.67 -16.25
C ARG A 58 -2.14 -12.26 -14.83
N PRO A 59 -2.93 -11.42 -14.15
CA PRO A 59 -2.59 -10.94 -12.82
C PRO A 59 -2.44 -12.12 -11.85
N ARG A 60 -1.42 -12.04 -10.99
CA ARG A 60 -1.13 -13.06 -9.98
C ARG A 60 -1.47 -12.54 -8.61
N SER A 61 -1.98 -13.41 -7.74
CA SER A 61 -1.98 -13.15 -6.31
C SER A 61 -0.61 -13.49 -5.75
N ALA A 62 0.20 -12.46 -5.47
CA ALA A 62 1.39 -12.63 -4.65
C ALA A 62 0.99 -12.77 -3.16
N ARG A 63 1.96 -13.15 -2.31
CA ARG A 63 1.82 -13.07 -0.85
C ARG A 63 1.40 -11.64 -0.49
N ARG A 64 0.34 -11.51 0.30
CA ARG A 64 -0.19 -10.21 0.73
C ARG A 64 0.60 -9.76 1.96
N THR A 65 1.08 -8.52 1.93
CA THR A 65 1.70 -7.86 3.08
C THR A 65 0.75 -6.76 3.56
N LEU A 66 0.45 -6.76 4.85
CA LEU A 66 -0.25 -5.66 5.52
C LEU A 66 0.81 -4.84 6.26
N VAL A 67 0.89 -3.53 5.97
CA VAL A 67 1.76 -2.59 6.68
C VAL A 67 0.88 -1.79 7.63
N VAL A 68 1.16 -1.86 8.93
CA VAL A 68 0.45 -1.09 9.96
C VAL A 68 1.35 0.03 10.44
N CYS A 69 0.91 1.26 10.24
CA CYS A 69 1.58 2.45 10.76
C CYS A 69 0.83 2.94 12.00
N ALA A 70 1.48 2.87 13.16
CA ALA A 70 0.95 3.39 14.42
C ALA A 70 1.74 4.65 14.81
N ALA A 71 1.04 5.75 15.04
CA ALA A 71 1.64 7.01 15.46
C ALA A 71 0.65 7.80 16.32
N ASP A 72 1.17 8.55 17.28
CA ASP A 72 0.39 9.47 18.09
C ASP A 72 0.37 10.86 17.45
N HIS A 73 -0.77 11.55 17.54
CA HIS A 73 -0.92 12.92 17.06
C HIS A 73 -0.90 13.90 18.25
N GLY A 74 0.14 14.72 18.36
CA GLY A 74 0.28 15.71 19.45
C GLY A 74 -0.70 16.90 19.39
N VAL A 75 -1.64 16.93 18.44
CA VAL A 75 -2.55 18.07 18.21
C VAL A 75 -3.78 18.05 19.15
N GLY A 76 -4.01 16.96 19.88
CA GLY A 76 -5.26 16.72 20.61
C GLY A 76 -5.20 16.81 22.13
N ASP A 77 -4.03 16.81 22.78
CA ASP A 77 -3.98 16.67 24.25
C ASP A 77 -2.68 17.21 24.87
N PRO A 78 -2.61 18.49 25.26
CA PRO A 78 -1.49 19.01 26.04
C PRO A 78 -1.67 18.59 27.50
N GLY A 79 -1.41 17.32 27.86
CA GLY A 79 -1.44 17.00 29.30
C GLY A 79 -1.31 15.57 29.79
N VAL A 80 -1.62 14.52 29.01
CA VAL A 80 -1.66 13.17 29.58
C VAL A 80 -0.64 12.24 28.95
N ALA A 81 0.51 12.11 29.61
CA ALA A 81 1.46 11.04 29.33
C ALA A 81 0.90 9.70 29.86
N LEU A 82 0.11 9.01 29.03
CA LEU A 82 -0.43 7.68 29.37
C LEU A 82 0.63 6.57 29.37
N GLY A 83 1.84 6.85 28.87
CA GLY A 83 2.94 5.90 28.84
C GLY A 83 2.55 4.59 28.15
N GLY A 84 2.87 3.45 28.76
CA GLY A 84 2.52 2.12 28.23
C GLY A 84 1.02 1.82 28.15
N ALA A 85 0.17 2.60 28.83
CA ALA A 85 -1.29 2.47 28.73
C ALA A 85 -1.88 3.30 27.58
N HIS A 86 -1.06 3.98 26.78
CA HIS A 86 -1.54 4.73 25.64
C HIS A 86 -2.23 3.78 24.63
N PRO A 87 -3.45 4.08 24.15
CA PRO A 87 -4.19 3.18 23.27
C PRO A 87 -3.41 2.75 22.02
N THR A 88 -2.61 3.64 21.43
CA THR A 88 -1.73 3.32 20.30
C THR A 88 -0.69 2.26 20.64
N VAL A 89 -0.09 2.32 21.85
CA VAL A 89 0.90 1.34 22.31
C VAL A 89 0.22 -0.02 22.51
N ILE A 90 -0.93 -0.05 23.18
CA ILE A 90 -1.72 -1.27 23.40
C ILE A 90 -2.12 -1.91 22.07
N ALA A 91 -2.65 -1.11 21.13
CA ALA A 91 -3.06 -1.58 19.82
C ALA A 91 -1.88 -2.09 19.00
N ALA A 92 -0.74 -1.40 19.01
CA ALA A 92 0.45 -1.84 18.29
C ALA A 92 0.99 -3.18 18.83
N HIS A 93 0.99 -3.38 20.16
CA HIS A 93 1.34 -4.67 20.74
C HIS A 93 0.37 -5.78 20.33
N ALA A 94 -0.94 -5.53 20.43
CA ALA A 94 -1.95 -6.51 20.04
C ALA A 94 -1.92 -6.89 18.54
N ILE A 95 -1.35 -6.04 17.69
CA ILE A 95 -1.15 -6.30 16.25
C ILE A 95 0.15 -7.07 15.99
N ALA A 96 1.15 -6.91 16.86
CA ALA A 96 2.45 -7.55 16.74
C ALA A 96 2.48 -8.99 17.31
N ASP A 97 1.58 -9.30 18.23
CA ASP A 97 1.34 -10.64 18.78
C ASP A 97 0.56 -11.56 17.81
#